data_AF-A0A7L7Z0T5-F1
#
_entry.id   AF-A0A7L7Z0T5-F1
#
_cell.length_a   1.000
_cell.length_b   1.000
_cell.length_c   1.000
_cell.angle_alpha   90.00
_cell.angle_beta   90.00
_cell.angle_gamma   90.00
#
_symmetry.space_group_name_H-M   'P 1'
#
loop_
_entity.id
_entity.type
_entity.pdbx_description
1 polymer ?
#
loop_
_entity_poly.entity_id
_entity_poly.type
_entity_poly.pdbx_seq_one_letter_code
_entity_poly.pdbx_strand_id
1 'polypeptide(L)'
;MGIPALLLAVAALLLLGTTQLAAWGALKRNGWIGIRTRPLMASDEAWRAGHRAALPALRGTCLPVAIGGVIGSVAAGAGMNSVASWGALLLVAGIAWGTFRAGRAARAVTRRADAARPPLRRG
;
A
#
# COMPACT_ATOMS: atom_id res chain seq x y z
N MET A 1 -13.27 21.08 -14.45
CA MET A 1 -12.71 21.24 -13.08
C MET A 1 -11.87 20.02 -12.73
N GLY A 2 -10.54 20.11 -12.73
CA GLY A 2 -9.62 18.97 -12.63
C GLY A 2 -9.24 18.51 -11.21
N ILE A 3 -9.87 19.11 -10.21
CA ILE A 3 -9.57 18.91 -8.79
C ILE A 3 -9.67 17.43 -8.38
N PRO A 4 -10.69 16.64 -8.78
CA PRO A 4 -10.78 15.23 -8.37
C PRO A 4 -9.61 14.38 -8.89
N ALA A 5 -9.17 14.61 -10.13
CA ALA A 5 -8.04 13.90 -10.72
C ALA A 5 -6.72 14.23 -10.01
N LEU A 6 -6.55 15.51 -9.64
CA LEU A 6 -5.38 15.95 -8.86
C LEU A 6 -5.35 15.33 -7.45
N LEU A 7 -6.51 15.28 -6.77
CA LEU A 7 -6.61 14.65 -5.45
C LEU A 7 -6.27 13.15 -5.50
N LEU A 8 -6.72 12.44 -6.54
CA LEU A 8 -6.36 11.04 -6.75
C LEU A 8 -4.86 10.85 -6.97
N ALA A 9 -4.22 11.76 -7.72
CA ALA A 9 -2.78 11.71 -7.91
C ALA A 9 -2.02 11.89 -6.59
N VAL A 10 -2.41 12.88 -5.79
CA VAL A 10 -1.82 13.11 -4.46
C VAL A 10 -2.02 11.90 -3.55
N ALA A 11 -3.23 11.34 -3.50
CA ALA A 11 -3.52 10.15 -2.70
C ALA A 11 -2.66 8.94 -3.12
N ALA A 12 -2.51 8.71 -4.43
CA ALA A 12 -1.68 7.62 -4.96
C ALA A 12 -0.21 7.78 -4.55
N LEU A 13 0.34 8.99 -4.61
CA LEU A 13 1.71 9.28 -4.18
C LEU A 13 1.90 9.11 -2.67
N LEU A 14 0.94 9.56 -1.86
CA LEU A 14 0.99 9.38 -0.39
C LEU A 14 0.96 7.90 0.00
N LEU A 15 0.10 7.10 -0.64
CA LEU A 15 0.04 5.65 -0.40
C LEU A 15 1.35 4.96 -0.77
N LEU A 16 1.90 5.28 -1.93
CA LEU A 16 3.17 4.72 -2.38
C LEU A 16 4.33 5.14 -1.45
N GLY A 17 4.41 6.43 -1.11
CA GLY A 17 5.46 7.00 -0.26
C GLY A 17 5.45 6.43 1.15
N THR A 18 4.28 6.39 1.81
CA THR A 18 4.15 5.81 3.16
C THR A 18 4.48 4.31 3.17
N THR A 19 4.09 3.56 2.13
CA THR A 19 4.46 2.15 1.98
C THR A 19 5.97 1.99 1.79
N GLN A 20 6.60 2.85 1.00
CA GLN A 20 8.04 2.84 0.76
C GLN A 20 8.83 3.13 2.05
N LEU A 21 8.39 4.14 2.83
CA LEU A 21 8.99 4.48 4.12
C LEU A 21 8.87 3.33 5.14
N ALA A 22 7.70 2.66 5.18
CA ALA A 22 7.50 1.48 6.01
C ALA A 22 8.37 0.28 5.57
N ALA A 23 8.55 0.09 4.26
CA ALA A 23 9.42 -0.95 3.70
C ALA A 23 10.90 -0.73 4.04
N TRP A 24 11.37 0.53 4.02
CA TRP A 24 12.72 0.90 4.43
C TRP A 24 12.93 0.87 5.95
N GLY A 25 11.85 0.83 6.74
CA GLY A 25 11.91 0.86 8.20
C GLY A 25 12.05 2.27 8.79
N ALA A 26 11.99 3.31 7.94
CA ALA A 26 11.92 4.70 8.40
C ALA A 26 10.59 4.98 9.12
N LEU A 27 9.51 4.35 8.65
CA LEU A 27 8.22 4.37 9.33
C LEU A 27 8.08 3.12 10.21
N LYS A 28 8.25 3.31 11.53
CA LYS A 28 8.03 2.24 12.53
C LYS A 28 6.58 1.77 12.51
N ARG A 29 6.36 0.53 12.94
CA ARG A 29 5.02 -0.05 13.13
C ARG A 29 4.19 0.89 14.02
N ASN A 30 3.09 1.38 13.48
CA ASN A 30 2.24 2.35 14.15
C ASN A 30 0.75 2.12 13.86
N GLY A 31 -0.12 2.72 14.67
CA GLY A 31 -1.56 2.58 14.59
C GLY A 31 -2.26 3.56 13.65
N TRP A 32 -1.54 4.49 12.99
CA TRP A 32 -2.13 5.64 12.30
C TRP A 32 -1.90 5.65 10.78
N ILE A 33 -0.69 5.27 10.32
CA ILE A 33 -0.20 5.43 8.95
C ILE A 33 0.18 4.07 8.35
N GLY A 34 -0.33 3.77 7.15
CA GLY A 34 0.02 2.58 6.36
C GLY A 34 -1.01 1.44 6.43
N ILE A 35 -0.62 0.26 5.95
CA ILE A 35 -1.49 -0.92 5.85
C ILE A 35 -1.55 -1.63 7.21
N ARG A 36 -2.67 -1.50 7.92
CA ARG A 36 -2.85 -1.99 9.30
C ARG A 36 -3.60 -3.31 9.38
N THR A 37 -3.00 -4.38 8.87
CA THR A 37 -3.57 -5.74 9.04
C THR A 37 -2.99 -6.42 10.28
N ARG A 38 -3.79 -7.27 10.97
CA ARG A 38 -3.33 -8.02 12.16
C ARG A 38 -1.96 -8.71 11.96
N PRO A 39 -1.68 -9.40 10.82
CA PRO A 39 -0.37 -10.02 10.60
C PRO A 39 0.78 -9.01 10.48
N LEU A 40 0.55 -7.84 9.85
CA LEU A 40 1.57 -6.79 9.73
C LEU A 40 1.93 -6.17 11.08
N MET A 41 0.98 -6.19 12.02
CA MET A 41 1.15 -5.68 13.37
C MET A 41 1.81 -6.66 14.32
N ALA A 42 2.13 -7.90 13.90
CA ALA A 42 2.70 -8.91 14.80
C ALA A 42 4.14 -8.58 15.26
N SER A 43 4.96 -8.07 14.35
CA SER A 43 6.36 -7.69 14.62
C SER A 43 6.84 -6.62 13.65
N ASP A 44 7.93 -5.93 13.97
CA ASP A 44 8.55 -4.95 13.07
C ASP A 44 9.10 -5.60 11.79
N GLU A 45 9.51 -6.87 11.89
CA GLU A 45 9.92 -7.67 10.74
C GLU A 45 8.73 -7.97 9.82
N ALA A 46 7.58 -8.38 10.39
CA ALA A 46 6.35 -8.62 9.64
C ALA A 46 5.82 -7.32 8.98
N TRP A 47 5.96 -6.19 9.67
CA TRP A 47 5.65 -4.86 9.14
C TRP A 47 6.48 -4.53 7.89
N ARG A 48 7.81 -4.63 7.98
CA ARG A 48 8.73 -4.34 6.86
C ARG A 48 8.57 -5.34 5.71
N ALA A 49 8.41 -6.62 6.01
CA ALA A 49 8.21 -7.66 5.00
C ALA A 49 6.88 -7.48 4.26
N GLY A 50 5.81 -7.16 4.99
CA GLY A 50 4.49 -6.86 4.42
C GLY A 50 4.54 -5.67 3.46
N HIS A 51 5.12 -4.55 3.89
CA HIS A 51 5.21 -3.34 3.05
C HIS A 51 6.13 -3.55 1.83
N ARG A 52 7.25 -4.25 1.98
CA ARG A 52 8.10 -4.63 0.84
C ARG A 52 7.33 -5.47 -0.20
N ALA A 53 6.49 -6.39 0.24
CA ALA A 53 5.68 -7.22 -0.65
C ALA A 53 4.52 -6.46 -1.33
N ALA A 54 4.04 -5.37 -0.72
CA ALA A 54 3.01 -4.50 -1.31
C ALA A 54 3.55 -3.56 -2.39
N LEU A 55 4.84 -3.21 -2.36
CA LEU A 55 5.42 -2.21 -3.25
C LEU A 55 5.23 -2.49 -4.75
N PRO A 56 5.44 -3.71 -5.28
CA PRO A 56 5.26 -3.96 -6.71
C PRO A 56 3.82 -3.72 -7.17
N ALA A 57 2.84 -4.12 -6.34
CA ALA A 57 1.42 -3.90 -6.60
C ALA A 57 1.09 -2.42 -6.63
N LEU A 58 1.51 -1.68 -5.59
CA LEU A 58 1.23 -0.26 -5.48
C LEU A 58 1.99 0.56 -6.53
N ARG A 59 3.22 0.20 -6.91
CA ARG A 59 3.92 0.85 -8.03
C ARG A 59 3.16 0.67 -9.34
N GLY A 60 2.68 -0.54 -9.62
CA GLY A 60 1.93 -0.85 -10.84
C GLY A 60 0.60 -0.10 -10.98
N THR A 61 -0.02 0.33 -9.86
CA THR A 61 -1.30 1.04 -9.89
C THR A 61 -1.17 2.53 -9.56
N CYS A 62 -0.40 2.90 -8.53
CA CYS A 62 -0.29 4.29 -8.08
C CYS A 62 0.48 5.17 -9.05
N LEU A 63 1.51 4.65 -9.75
CA LEU A 63 2.24 5.47 -10.74
C LEU A 63 1.35 5.85 -11.93
N PRO A 64 0.63 4.92 -12.60
CA PRO A 64 -0.32 5.29 -13.65
C PRO A 64 -1.42 6.24 -13.16
N VAL A 65 -1.96 6.02 -11.96
CA VAL A 65 -2.98 6.89 -11.37
C VAL A 65 -2.44 8.29 -11.08
N ALA A 66 -1.20 8.41 -10.61
CA ALA A 66 -0.56 9.71 -10.37
C ALA A 66 -0.33 10.46 -11.68
N ILE A 67 0.24 9.81 -12.69
CA ILE A 67 0.50 10.40 -14.01
C ILE A 67 -0.82 10.80 -14.67
N GLY A 68 -1.79 9.88 -14.73
CA GLY A 68 -3.10 10.12 -15.33
C GLY A 68 -3.91 11.18 -14.58
N GLY A 69 -3.81 11.24 -13.25
CA GLY A 69 -4.45 12.25 -12.44
C GLY A 69 -3.89 13.66 -12.68
N VAL A 70 -2.56 13.80 -12.82
CA VAL A 70 -1.92 15.09 -13.17
C VAL A 70 -2.34 15.53 -14.57
N ILE A 71 -2.20 14.65 -15.57
CA ILE A 71 -2.59 14.97 -16.97
C ILE A 71 -4.08 15.31 -17.04
N GLY A 72 -4.92 14.48 -16.43
CA GLY A 72 -6.37 14.68 -16.40
C GLY A 72 -6.78 15.96 -15.66
N SER A 73 -6.01 16.41 -14.65
CA SER A 73 -6.30 17.66 -13.94
C SER A 73 -6.09 18.89 -14.82
N VAL A 74 -5.06 18.87 -15.67
CA VAL A 74 -4.76 19.93 -16.65
C VAL A 74 -5.76 19.91 -17.80
N ALA A 75 -6.12 18.71 -18.28
CA ALA A 75 -7.03 18.52 -19.41
C ALA A 75 -8.54 18.60 -19.03
N ALA A 76 -8.86 18.90 -17.76
CA ALA A 76 -10.24 18.88 -17.25
C ALA A 76 -11.18 19.95 -17.85
N GLY A 77 -10.66 20.88 -18.65
CA GLY A 77 -11.45 21.79 -19.49
C GLY A 77 -12.01 21.12 -20.76
N ALA A 78 -11.49 19.95 -21.14
CA ALA A 78 -11.79 19.26 -22.40
C ALA A 78 -12.78 18.08 -22.26
N GLY A 79 -13.51 17.98 -21.14
CA GLY A 79 -14.56 16.94 -20.96
C GLY A 79 -14.07 15.56 -20.50
N MET A 80 -12.79 15.42 -20.09
CA MET A 80 -12.17 14.15 -19.65
C MET A 80 -12.56 13.70 -18.23
N ASN A 81 -13.84 13.76 -17.87
CA ASN A 81 -14.33 13.40 -16.53
C ASN A 81 -14.19 11.90 -16.21
N SER A 82 -14.04 11.04 -17.23
CA SER A 82 -13.88 9.59 -17.09
C SER A 82 -12.52 9.17 -16.53
N VAL A 83 -11.47 10.00 -16.67
CA VAL A 83 -10.11 9.69 -16.18
C VAL A 83 -10.08 9.53 -14.67
N ALA A 84 -10.80 10.38 -13.94
CA ALA A 84 -10.88 10.28 -12.47
C ALA A 84 -11.59 8.98 -12.04
N SER A 85 -12.63 8.56 -12.76
CA SER A 85 -13.38 7.33 -12.44
C SER A 85 -12.52 6.07 -12.66
N TRP A 86 -11.85 5.98 -13.81
CA TRP A 86 -10.93 4.87 -14.09
C TRP A 86 -9.72 4.88 -13.16
N GLY A 87 -9.16 6.07 -12.86
CA GLY A 87 -8.08 6.22 -11.91
C GLY A 87 -8.45 5.75 -10.50
N ALA A 88 -9.66 6.06 -10.04
CA ALA A 88 -10.17 5.59 -8.75
C ALA A 88 -10.27 4.06 -8.70
N LEU A 89 -10.82 3.42 -9.74
CA LEU A 89 -10.94 1.96 -9.83
C LEU A 89 -9.56 1.28 -9.79
N LEU A 90 -8.59 1.78 -10.57
CA LEU A 90 -7.23 1.28 -10.57
C LEU A 90 -6.55 1.43 -9.21
N LEU A 91 -6.77 2.57 -8.53
CA LEU A 91 -6.22 2.81 -7.21
C LEU A 91 -6.79 1.84 -6.17
N VAL A 92 -8.12 1.63 -6.17
CA VAL A 92 -8.79 0.69 -5.27
C VAL A 92 -8.30 -0.74 -5.52
N ALA A 93 -8.21 -1.17 -6.77
CA ALA A 93 -7.70 -2.49 -7.13
C ALA A 93 -6.25 -2.68 -6.65
N GLY A 94 -5.41 -1.65 -6.81
CA GLY A 94 -4.04 -1.62 -6.32
C GLY A 94 -3.91 -1.74 -4.80
N ILE A 95 -4.73 -1.00 -4.06
CA ILE A 95 -4.78 -1.06 -2.60
C ILE A 95 -5.22 -2.45 -2.14
N ALA A 96 -6.27 -3.01 -2.73
CA ALA A 96 -6.77 -4.35 -2.40
C ALA A 96 -5.69 -5.42 -2.65
N TRP A 97 -5.08 -5.39 -3.83
CA TRP A 97 -4.02 -6.33 -4.21
C TRP A 97 -2.76 -6.17 -3.35
N GLY A 98 -2.32 -4.94 -3.11
CA GLY A 98 -1.19 -4.62 -2.24
C GLY A 98 -1.40 -5.09 -0.80
N THR A 99 -2.60 -4.86 -0.26
CA THR A 99 -2.99 -5.32 1.08
C THR A 99 -2.98 -6.84 1.18
N PHE A 100 -3.49 -7.54 0.16
CA PHE A 100 -3.46 -8.99 0.12
C PHE A 100 -2.04 -9.55 0.08
N ARG A 101 -1.15 -8.98 -0.74
CA ARG A 101 0.27 -9.39 -0.79
C ARG A 101 0.99 -9.08 0.52
N ALA A 102 0.76 -7.91 1.11
CA ALA A 102 1.30 -7.55 2.42
C ALA A 102 0.91 -8.59 3.48
N GLY A 103 -0.39 -8.89 3.59
CA GLY A 103 -0.91 -9.86 4.55
C GLY A 103 -0.32 -11.26 4.35
N ARG A 104 -0.15 -11.71 3.11
CA ARG A 104 0.50 -13.00 2.81
C ARG A 104 1.96 -13.03 3.27
N ALA A 105 2.72 -11.98 3.00
CA ALA A 105 4.13 -11.90 3.40
C ALA A 105 4.30 -11.83 4.92
N ALA A 106 3.50 -11.00 5.60
CA ALA A 106 3.55 -10.90 7.06
C ALA A 106 3.20 -12.22 7.74
N ARG A 107 2.16 -12.93 7.27
CA ARG A 107 1.82 -14.27 7.79
C ARG A 107 2.96 -15.28 7.61
N ALA A 108 3.72 -15.19 6.51
CA ALA A 108 4.87 -16.06 6.30
C ALA A 108 5.98 -15.82 7.34
N VAL A 109 6.23 -14.55 7.69
CA VAL A 109 7.19 -14.19 8.75
C VAL A 109 6.72 -14.68 10.11
N THR A 110 5.46 -14.42 10.48
CA THR A 110 4.92 -14.86 11.78
C THR A 110 4.99 -16.38 11.94
N ARG A 111 4.60 -17.15 10.91
CA ARG A 111 4.67 -18.62 10.95
C ARG A 111 6.08 -19.16 11.13
N ARG A 112 7.08 -18.53 10.50
CA ARG A 112 8.49 -18.91 10.69
C ARG A 112 8.97 -18.62 12.11
N ALA A 113 8.57 -17.48 12.67
CA ALA A 113 8.89 -17.14 14.05
C ALA A 113 8.26 -18.12 15.05
N ASP A 114 7.00 -18.53 14.83
CA ASP A 114 6.34 -19.53 15.68
C ASP A 114 6.98 -20.92 15.57
N ALA A 115 7.38 -21.35 14.37
CA ALA A 115 8.06 -22.63 14.16
C ALA A 115 9.46 -22.69 14.81
N ALA A 116 10.11 -21.54 14.98
CA ALA A 116 11.41 -21.44 15.64
C ALA A 116 11.32 -21.37 17.18
N ARG A 117 10.11 -21.26 17.76
CA ARG A 117 9.95 -21.25 19.22
C ARG A 117 10.15 -22.66 19.79
N PRO A 118 11.05 -22.85 20.76
CA PRO A 118 11.22 -24.15 21.41
C PRO A 118 9.93 -24.55 22.15
N PRO A 119 9.60 -25.86 22.23
CA PRO A 119 8.44 -26.32 22.97
C PRO A 119 8.57 -25.88 24.42
N LEU A 120 7.54 -25.22 24.95
CA LEU A 120 7.46 -24.87 26.36
C LEU A 120 7.64 -26.16 27.16
N ARG A 121 8.77 -26.28 27.89
CA ARG A 121 8.97 -27.34 28.88
C ARG A 121 7.84 -27.22 29.88
N ARG A 122 6.81 -28.06 29.73
CA ARG A 122 5.84 -28.31 30.80
C ARG A 122 6.63 -29.07 31.86
N GLY A 123 6.92 -28.38 32.96
CA GLY A 123 7.46 -28.97 34.17
C GLY A 123 6.42 -29.86 34.85
#